data_AF-A0A5R8LBY9-F1
#
_entry.id   AF-A0A5R8LBY9-F1
#
_cell.length_a   1.000
_cell.length_b   1.000
_cell.length_c   1.000
_cell.angle_alpha   90.00
_cell.angle_beta   90.00
_cell.angle_gamma   90.00
#
_symmetry.space_group_name_H-M   'P 1'
#
loop_
_entity.id
_entity.type
_entity.pdbx_description
1 polymer ?
#
loop_
_entity_poly.entity_id
_entity_poly.type
_entity_poly.pdbx_seq_one_letter_code
_entity_poly.pdbx_strand_id
1 'polypeptide(L)'
;MTIEDLVKLIIAITSGGLLVKILDWVRDARQGHLQKRRAEVDAAIAERDKARVERDVAIARVGWLERWVRILEEALALARRRFIDAPCTDPDELDPYPSRPDRDTS
;
A
#
# COMPACT_ATOMS: atom_id res chain seq x y z
N MET A 1 -43.34 -43.37 -38.25
CA MET A 1 -42.75 -42.02 -38.02
C MET A 1 -42.83 -41.30 -39.35
N THR A 2 -43.65 -40.25 -39.44
CA THR A 2 -43.82 -39.49 -40.69
C THR A 2 -42.63 -38.54 -40.87
N ILE A 3 -42.36 -38.12 -42.12
CA ILE A 3 -41.27 -37.19 -42.44
C ILE A 3 -41.37 -35.89 -41.63
N GLU A 4 -42.60 -35.47 -41.33
CA GLU A 4 -42.92 -34.29 -40.53
C GLU A 4 -42.41 -34.37 -39.08
N ASP A 5 -42.49 -35.55 -38.46
CA ASP A 5 -41.97 -35.76 -37.10
C ASP A 5 -40.43 -35.71 -37.06
N LEU A 6 -39.78 -36.17 -38.13
CA LEU A 6 -38.33 -36.17 -38.29
C LEU A 6 -37.78 -34.75 -38.46
N VAL A 7 -38.48 -33.90 -39.22
CA VAL A 7 -38.15 -32.49 -39.40
C VAL A 7 -38.33 -31.71 -38.09
N LYS A 8 -39.43 -31.94 -37.35
CA LYS A 8 -39.66 -31.32 -36.03
C LYS A 8 -38.58 -31.71 -35.03
N LEU A 9 -38.13 -32.96 -35.04
CA LEU A 9 -37.04 -33.44 -34.18
C LEU A 9 -35.71 -32.74 -34.51
N ILE A 10 -35.36 -32.61 -35.79
CA ILE A 10 -34.13 -31.93 -36.22
C ILE A 10 -34.15 -30.45 -35.82
N ILE A 11 -35.29 -29.77 -35.99
CA ILE A 11 -35.46 -28.37 -35.58
C ILE A 11 -35.37 -28.23 -34.06
N ALA A 12 -35.94 -29.15 -33.28
CA ALA A 12 -35.83 -29.15 -31.82
C ALA A 12 -34.39 -29.37 -31.34
N ILE A 13 -33.63 -30.27 -31.98
CA ILE A 13 -32.22 -30.53 -31.66
C ILE A 13 -31.34 -29.32 -32.00
N THR A 14 -31.54 -28.72 -33.18
CA THR A 14 -30.75 -27.56 -33.64
C THR A 14 -31.08 -26.28 -32.87
N SER A 15 -32.37 -26.05 -32.55
CA SER A 15 -32.78 -24.92 -31.70
C SER A 15 -32.31 -25.08 -30.25
N GLY A 16 -32.33 -26.30 -29.70
CA GLY A 16 -31.75 -26.59 -28.38
C GLY A 16 -30.25 -26.29 -28.32
N GLY A 17 -29.48 -26.69 -29.33
CA GLY A 17 -28.04 -26.39 -29.42
C GLY A 17 -27.73 -24.90 -29.55
N LEU A 18 -28.57 -24.14 -30.26
CA LEU A 18 -28.43 -22.68 -30.37
C LEU A 18 -28.68 -22.01 -29.01
N LEU A 19 -29.70 -22.43 -28.27
CA LEU A 19 -30.03 -21.89 -26.95
C LEU A 19 -28.90 -22.11 -25.93
N VAL A 20 -28.28 -23.29 -25.94
CA VAL A 20 -27.13 -23.59 -25.07
C VAL A 20 -25.96 -22.65 -25.35
N LYS A 21 -25.62 -22.42 -26.64
CA LYS A 21 -24.54 -21.48 -27.01
C LYS A 21 -24.81 -20.05 -26.56
N ILE A 22 -26.07 -19.59 -26.65
CA ILE A 22 -26.45 -18.27 -26.18
C ILE A 22 -26.30 -18.18 -24.65
N LEU A 23 -26.68 -19.24 -23.93
CA LEU A 23 -26.56 -19.30 -22.49
C LEU A 23 -25.09 -19.27 -22.03
N ASP A 24 -24.21 -20.01 -22.70
CA ASP A 24 -22.78 -20.02 -22.43
C ASP A 24 -22.14 -18.66 -22.70
N TRP A 25 -22.50 -17.99 -23.80
CA TRP A 25 -22.02 -16.64 -24.10
C TRP A 25 -22.43 -15.62 -23.03
N VAL A 26 -23.68 -15.67 -22.55
CA VAL A 26 -24.16 -14.81 -21.46
C VAL A 26 -23.42 -15.12 -20.15
N ARG A 27 -23.14 -16.39 -19.88
CA ARG A 27 -22.39 -16.83 -18.70
C ARG A 27 -20.95 -16.32 -18.74
N ASP A 28 -20.27 -16.45 -19.87
CA ASP A 28 -18.91 -15.96 -20.06
C ASP A 28 -18.82 -14.44 -19.99
N ALA A 29 -19.78 -13.73 -20.59
CA ALA A 29 -19.87 -12.28 -20.49
C ALA A 29 -20.03 -11.82 -19.02
N ARG A 30 -20.87 -12.51 -18.23
CA ARG A 30 -21.02 -12.24 -16.79
C ARG A 30 -19.73 -12.51 -16.02
N GLN A 31 -19.03 -13.60 -16.29
CA GLN A 31 -17.74 -13.91 -15.65
C GLN A 31 -16.70 -12.84 -15.99
N GLY A 32 -16.62 -12.40 -17.24
CA GLY A 32 -15.70 -11.33 -17.66
C GLY A 32 -15.97 -9.99 -16.97
N HIS A 33 -17.23 -9.61 -16.74
CA HIS A 33 -17.57 -8.40 -15.99
C HIS A 33 -17.20 -8.48 -14.50
N LEU A 34 -17.37 -9.65 -13.88
CA LEU A 34 -16.97 -9.87 -12.48
C LEU A 34 -15.45 -9.85 -12.33
N GLN A 35 -14.71 -10.42 -13.28
CA GLN A 35 -13.24 -10.35 -13.30
C GLN A 35 -12.74 -8.92 -13.46
N LYS A 36 -13.35 -8.12 -14.35
CA LYS A 36 -13.01 -6.69 -14.51
C LYS A 36 -13.24 -5.89 -13.23
N ARG A 37 -14.39 -6.07 -12.57
CA ARG A 37 -14.67 -5.38 -11.29
C ARG A 37 -13.70 -5.81 -10.17
N ARG A 38 -13.30 -7.09 -10.13
CA ARG A 38 -12.28 -7.55 -9.18
C ARG A 38 -10.94 -6.90 -9.46
N ALA A 39 -10.50 -6.85 -10.72
CA ALA A 39 -9.25 -6.18 -11.10
C ALA A 39 -9.26 -4.67 -10.78
N GLU A 40 -10.39 -3.99 -11.00
CA GLU A 40 -10.56 -2.58 -10.63
C GLU A 40 -10.48 -2.37 -9.11
N VAL A 41 -11.10 -3.25 -8.32
CA VAL A 41 -11.04 -3.20 -6.86
C VAL A 41 -9.64 -3.52 -6.34
N ASP A 42 -8.98 -4.53 -6.90
CA ASP A 42 -7.61 -4.91 -6.52
C ASP A 42 -6.62 -3.79 -6.85
N ALA A 43 -6.78 -3.12 -8.00
CA ALA A 43 -5.99 -1.95 -8.37
C ALA A 43 -6.20 -0.78 -7.38
N ALA A 44 -7.45 -0.51 -7.01
CA ALA A 44 -7.76 0.53 -6.02
C ALA A 44 -7.21 0.22 -4.62
N ILE A 45 -7.22 -1.06 -4.22
CA ILE A 45 -6.61 -1.51 -2.96
C ILE A 45 -5.08 -1.34 -3.02
N ALA A 46 -4.44 -1.74 -4.13
CA ALA A 46 -3.00 -1.60 -4.30
C ALA A 46 -2.55 -0.13 -4.26
N GLU A 47 -3.29 0.77 -4.90
CA GLU A 47 -3.00 2.20 -4.86
C GLU A 47 -3.15 2.79 -3.45
N ARG A 48 -4.23 2.42 -2.75
CA ARG A 48 -4.45 2.81 -1.36
C ARG A 48 -3.32 2.30 -0.44
N ASP A 49 -2.92 1.05 -0.60
CA ASP A 49 -1.91 0.44 0.25
C ASP A 49 -0.53 1.05 -0.02
N LYS A 50 -0.21 1.39 -1.28
CA LYS A 50 0.99 2.18 -1.61
C LYS A 50 0.99 3.54 -0.91
N ALA A 51 -0.12 4.27 -0.97
CA ALA A 51 -0.23 5.57 -0.29
C ALA A 51 -0.10 5.45 1.23
N ARG A 52 -0.59 4.35 1.84
CA ARG A 52 -0.42 4.08 3.27
C ARG A 52 1.05 3.82 3.62
N VAL A 53 1.75 3.01 2.83
CA VAL A 53 3.18 2.75 3.04
C VAL A 53 4.00 4.03 2.95
N GLU A 54 3.74 4.87 1.94
CA GLU A 54 4.43 6.16 1.79
C GLU A 54 4.17 7.08 3.00
N ARG A 55 2.91 7.13 3.48
CA ARG A 55 2.55 7.89 4.68
C ARG A 55 3.25 7.35 5.93
N ASP A 56 3.28 6.04 6.12
CA ASP A 56 3.88 5.42 7.31
C ASP A 56 5.39 5.63 7.34
N VAL A 57 6.06 5.58 6.18
CA VAL A 57 7.48 5.95 6.05
C VAL A 57 7.70 7.42 6.39
N ALA A 58 6.82 8.32 5.95
CA ALA A 58 6.92 9.75 6.28
C ALA A 58 6.71 9.99 7.79
N ILE A 59 5.73 9.33 8.41
CA ILE A 59 5.48 9.42 9.86
C ILE A 59 6.69 8.89 10.65
N ALA A 60 7.25 7.75 10.24
CA ALA A 60 8.45 7.19 10.87
C ALA A 60 9.65 8.16 10.78
N ARG A 61 9.81 8.83 9.63
CA ARG A 61 10.85 9.84 9.43
C ARG A 61 10.66 11.06 10.34
N VAL A 62 9.43 11.56 10.48
CA VAL A 62 9.13 12.69 11.37
C VAL A 62 9.40 12.29 12.82
N GLY A 63 8.90 11.13 13.27
CA GLY A 63 9.14 10.67 14.65
C GLY A 63 10.62 10.43 14.96
N TRP A 64 11.41 9.96 13.97
CA TRP A 64 12.87 9.88 14.11
C TRP A 64 13.50 11.26 14.27
N LEU A 65 13.12 12.24 13.44
CA LEU A 65 13.61 13.61 13.54
C LEU A 65 13.26 14.27 14.88
N GLU A 66 12.03 14.10 15.36
CA GLU A 66 11.59 14.64 16.65
C GLU A 66 12.41 14.09 17.82
N ARG A 67 12.73 12.79 17.80
CA ARG A 67 13.62 12.19 18.79
C ARG A 67 15.02 12.79 18.72
N TRP A 68 15.55 13.02 17.52
CA TRP A 68 16.86 13.66 17.34
C TRP A 68 16.92 15.09 17.83
N VAL A 69 15.89 15.88 17.53
CA VAL A 69 15.80 17.27 18.01
C VAL A 69 15.82 17.31 19.53
N ARG A 70 15.08 16.42 20.20
CA ARG A 70 15.09 16.35 21.67
C ARG A 70 16.47 16.05 22.25
N ILE A 71 17.22 15.11 21.66
CA ILE A 71 18.59 14.80 22.10
C ILE A 71 19.51 16.02 21.95
N LEU A 72 19.36 16.77 20.85
CA LEU A 72 20.15 17.99 20.62
C LEU A 72 19.80 19.10 21.61
N GLU A 73 18.50 19.29 21.90
CA GLU A 73 18.03 20.26 22.89
C GLU A 73 18.56 19.94 24.30
N GLU A 74 18.54 18.67 24.70
CA GLU A 74 19.08 18.21 25.98
C GLU A 74 20.59 18.44 26.08
N ALA A 75 21.34 18.10 25.01
CA ALA A 75 22.78 18.34 24.96
C ALA A 75 23.13 19.83 25.07
N LEU A 76 22.38 20.69 24.38
CA LEU A 76 22.58 22.14 24.44
C LEU A 76 22.23 22.70 25.82
N ALA A 77 21.18 22.20 26.47
CA ALA A 77 20.81 22.60 27.82
C ALA A 77 21.90 22.24 28.84
N LEU A 78 22.48 21.03 28.72
CA LEU A 78 23.60 20.59 29.55
C LEU A 78 24.84 21.46 29.33
N ALA A 79 25.22 21.72 28.07
CA ALA A 79 26.35 22.58 27.74
C ALA A 79 26.16 23.99 28.32
N ARG A 80 24.98 24.60 28.12
CA ARG A 80 24.66 25.92 28.66
C ARG A 80 24.76 25.96 30.19
N ARG A 81 24.29 24.93 30.88
CA ARG A 81 24.41 24.82 32.34
C ARG A 81 25.87 24.77 32.77
N ARG A 82 26.70 23.98 32.09
CA ARG A 82 28.13 23.84 32.35
C ARG A 82 28.87 25.17 32.21
N PHE A 83 28.56 25.95 31.16
CA PHE A 83 29.11 27.30 30.99
C PHE A 83 28.68 28.30 32.07
N ILE A 84 27.48 28.15 32.63
CA ILE A 84 27.02 29.00 33.75
C ILE A 84 27.75 28.62 35.04
N ASP A 85 27.89 27.32 35.30
CA ASP A 85 28.50 26.80 36.52
C ASP A 85 30.04 26.97 36.52
N ALA A 86 30.67 26.97 35.33
CA ALA A 86 32.11 27.17 35.14
C ALA A 86 32.38 28.02 33.87
N PRO A 87 32.42 29.36 34.00
CA PRO A 87 32.50 30.29 32.85
C PRO A 87 33.85 30.32 32.11
N CYS A 88 34.84 29.55 32.57
CA CYS A 88 36.17 29.41 31.98
C CYS A 88 36.51 27.96 31.56
N THR A 89 35.49 27.09 31.44
CA THR A 89 35.62 25.75 30.86
C THR A 89 36.13 25.84 29.42
N ASP A 90 37.24 25.17 29.15
CA ASP A 90 37.83 25.08 27.81
C ASP A 90 36.86 24.32 26.88
N PRO A 91 36.71 24.65 25.59
CA PRO A 91 35.81 23.94 24.67
C PRO A 91 36.07 22.42 24.63
N ASP A 92 37.30 22.00 24.91
CA ASP A 92 37.74 20.60 24.93
C ASP A 92 37.31 19.85 26.21
N GLU A 93 36.84 20.56 27.24
CA GLU A 93 36.30 19.98 28.49
C GLU A 93 34.78 19.78 28.42
N LEU A 94 34.12 20.25 27.35
CA LEU A 94 32.71 19.97 27.10
C LEU A 94 32.53 18.59 26.50
N ASP A 95 31.43 17.95 26.90
CA ASP A 95 31.05 16.68 26.29
C ASP A 95 30.87 16.89 24.78
N PRO A 96 31.38 15.97 23.94
CA PRO A 96 31.27 16.11 22.50
C PRO A 96 29.82 16.27 22.06
N TYR A 97 29.58 17.21 21.15
CA TYR A 97 28.24 17.41 20.61
C TYR A 97 27.75 16.12 19.94
N PRO A 98 26.51 15.67 20.20
CA PRO A 98 26.03 14.41 19.67
C PRO A 98 26.04 14.46 18.14
N SER A 99 26.74 13.50 17.53
CA SER A 99 26.74 13.33 16.08
C SER A 99 25.39 12.76 15.64
N ARG A 100 24.90 13.22 14.48
CA ARG A 100 23.68 12.70 13.88
C ARG A 100 23.90 11.22 13.53
N PRO A 101 23.09 10.28 14.05
CA PRO A 101 23.25 8.88 13.71
C PRO A 101 22.71 8.55 12.34
N ASP A 102 23.27 7.46 11.82
CA ASP A 102 22.81 6.86 10.59
C ASP A 102 21.37 6.38 10.77
N ARG A 103 20.53 6.71 9.79
CA ARG A 103 19.12 6.35 9.79
C ARG A 103 18.90 4.83 9.73
N ASP A 104 19.89 4.10 9.23
CA ASP A 104 19.79 2.69 8.87
C ASP A 104 20.39 1.76 9.96
N THR A 105 20.83 2.29 11.10
CA THR A 105 21.44 1.53 12.21
C THR A 105 20.54 1.33 13.43
N SER A 106 19.25 1.70 13.35
CA SER A 106 18.27 1.57 14.45
C SER A 106 17.13 0.61 14.14
#